data_AF-A0A537SN97-F1
#
_entry.id   AF-A0A537SN97-F1
#
_cell.length_a   1.000
_cell.length_b   1.000
_cell.length_c   1.000
_cell.angle_alpha   90.00
_cell.angle_beta   90.00
_cell.angle_gamma   90.00
#
_symmetry.space_group_name_H-M   'P 1'
#
loop_
_entity.id
_entity.type
_entity.pdbx_description
1 polymer ?
#
loop_
_entity_poly.entity_id
_entity_poly.type
_entity_poly.pdbx_seq_one_letter_code
_entity_poly.pdbx_strand_id
1 'polypeptide(L)'
;MSDLLGAIQHLSAHDFSWLAQFFSLLVLPFAHEDLAIVVGAYVVVNDIMPAGLVALCIYCGMAASDFALYAIGAGARRSPWLRRLAVDDRVRDFARSLERNLFGVLALCRVVPGLVSIAFLACGWARVPLGRFTAASLIGAALYLPLMLCFAVFFGDALDSRAGWWTWPLLLGVLAAIGFLRRQVFNFQGEPNAAAGKRPARVLRREVRKTGTIDRIPRVVFYLPLIASWIAYASRYRSLTLPTIANPCHPTGGMWGESKSGYLVDVTGRERRYVADFVAVTRSPGRRTLFADLERIRRLLSGAGLEFPLIAKSDVGRHGGTRIDDVPALREYLRHFPAGEKLVLQRCVPYGGEAAALYARLPGAQSGRLLSLSFRADGHWRDAWRHVTPELEARIDAIARSMREFHYGRFRLRFASLDALMQGENFSVIEITGVTGRTNPDWDASVPLTERYRRLVDQQRIIFLIGEKNRARGFAPQGWTEIVKSVVRQSQFIRRYPASA
;
A
#
# COMPACT_ATOMS: atom_id res chain seq x y z
N MET A 1 39.53 60.17 -26.00
CA MET A 1 38.43 59.93 -25.05
C MET A 1 37.29 59.09 -25.65
N SER A 2 37.09 59.09 -26.98
CA SER A 2 36.11 58.24 -27.67
C SER A 2 36.49 56.75 -27.70
N ASP A 3 37.76 56.42 -27.88
CA ASP A 3 38.19 55.01 -28.00
C ASP A 3 38.21 54.25 -26.65
N LEU A 4 38.34 54.98 -25.54
CA LEU A 4 38.29 54.41 -24.19
C LEU A 4 36.84 54.08 -23.77
N LEU A 5 35.87 54.90 -24.20
CA LEU A 5 34.44 54.70 -23.95
C LEU A 5 33.86 53.57 -24.81
N GLY A 6 34.34 53.42 -26.04
CA GLY A 6 34.00 52.28 -26.91
C GLY A 6 34.51 50.95 -26.37
N ALA A 7 35.74 50.91 -25.83
CA ALA A 7 36.28 49.70 -25.20
C ALA A 7 35.52 49.32 -23.91
N ILE A 8 35.09 50.30 -23.10
CA ILE A 8 34.31 50.06 -21.88
C ILE A 8 32.87 49.60 -22.20
N GLN A 9 32.26 50.08 -23.28
CA GLN A 9 30.94 49.59 -23.73
C GLN A 9 31.00 48.19 -24.35
N HIS A 10 32.08 47.85 -25.05
CA HIS A 10 32.26 46.49 -25.60
C HIS A 10 32.59 45.44 -24.52
N LEU A 11 33.21 45.84 -23.41
CA LEU A 11 33.42 45.00 -22.22
C LEU A 11 32.17 44.87 -21.33
N SER A 12 31.25 45.83 -21.37
CA SER A 12 30.05 45.85 -20.51
C SER A 12 28.89 45.00 -21.05
N ALA A 13 28.75 44.86 -22.37
CA ALA A 13 27.58 44.19 -22.97
C ALA A 13 27.69 42.66 -23.10
N HIS A 14 28.91 42.09 -23.14
CA HIS A 14 29.10 40.65 -23.30
C HIS A 14 29.43 39.89 -22.01
N ASP A 15 29.87 40.56 -20.93
CA ASP A 15 30.35 39.86 -19.73
C ASP A 15 29.37 39.80 -18.54
N PHE A 16 28.30 40.61 -18.51
CA PHE A 16 27.41 40.61 -17.34
C PHE A 16 26.26 39.60 -17.40
N SER A 17 25.87 39.12 -18.59
CA SER A 17 24.78 38.13 -18.73
C SER A 17 25.17 36.75 -18.19
N TRP A 18 26.39 36.29 -18.51
CA TRP A 18 26.90 35.02 -18.00
C TRP A 18 27.21 35.09 -16.49
N LEU A 19 27.73 36.22 -15.99
CA LEU A 19 27.93 36.44 -14.55
C LEU A 19 26.59 36.48 -13.80
N ALA A 20 25.58 37.16 -14.33
CA ALA A 20 24.26 37.21 -13.71
C ALA A 20 23.58 35.83 -13.69
N GLN A 21 23.76 35.02 -14.74
CA GLN A 21 23.29 33.63 -14.77
C GLN A 21 24.09 32.72 -13.85
N PHE A 22 25.41 32.93 -13.74
CA PHE A 22 26.28 32.22 -12.80
C PHE A 22 25.86 32.49 -11.35
N PHE A 23 25.69 33.76 -10.98
CA PHE A 23 25.27 34.15 -9.63
C PHE A 23 23.83 33.71 -9.35
N SER A 24 22.93 33.74 -10.34
CA SER A 24 21.57 33.26 -10.14
C SER A 24 21.56 31.74 -9.90
N LEU A 25 22.29 30.93 -10.66
CA LEU A 25 22.40 29.49 -10.45
C LEU A 25 23.07 29.11 -9.12
N LEU A 26 23.94 29.98 -8.58
CA LEU A 26 24.57 29.80 -7.28
C LEU A 26 23.63 30.14 -6.10
N VAL A 27 22.79 31.18 -6.25
CA VAL A 27 21.92 31.70 -5.18
C VAL A 27 20.54 31.04 -5.18
N LEU A 28 20.03 30.66 -6.35
CA LEU A 28 18.69 30.09 -6.51
C LEU A 28 18.43 28.81 -5.68
N PRO A 29 19.41 27.91 -5.44
CA PRO A 29 19.26 26.80 -4.50
C PRO A 29 18.90 27.20 -3.06
N PHE A 30 19.20 28.42 -2.62
CA PHE A 30 18.78 28.92 -1.30
C PHE A 30 17.26 29.16 -1.23
N ALA A 31 16.65 29.52 -2.36
CA ALA A 31 15.21 29.72 -2.45
C ALA A 31 14.51 28.41 -2.80
N HIS A 32 14.88 27.81 -3.94
CA HIS A 32 14.27 26.60 -4.47
C HIS A 32 15.30 25.81 -5.31
N GLU A 33 15.82 24.73 -4.73
CA GLU A 33 16.76 23.81 -5.39
C GLU A 33 16.24 23.27 -6.74
N ASP A 34 14.97 22.87 -6.78
CA ASP A 34 14.35 22.31 -7.99
C ASP A 34 14.26 23.34 -9.12
N LEU A 35 14.00 24.61 -8.78
CA LEU A 35 13.96 25.71 -9.75
C LEU A 35 15.34 25.99 -10.31
N ALA A 36 16.39 25.89 -9.49
CA ALA A 36 17.77 26.03 -9.94
C ALA A 36 18.17 24.96 -10.95
N ILE A 37 17.70 23.72 -10.77
CA ILE A 37 17.94 22.62 -11.71
C ILE A 37 17.19 22.83 -13.03
N VAL A 38 15.94 23.31 -12.98
CA VAL A 38 15.15 23.61 -14.20
C VAL A 38 15.76 24.76 -14.99
N VAL A 39 16.13 25.85 -14.31
CA VAL A 39 16.83 26.98 -14.95
C VAL A 39 18.19 26.55 -15.49
N GLY A 40 18.92 25.72 -14.76
CA GLY A 40 20.17 25.13 -15.22
C GLY A 40 19.99 24.27 -16.47
N ALA A 41 18.96 23.44 -16.52
CA ALA A 41 18.63 22.64 -17.70
C ALA A 41 18.32 23.53 -18.91
N TYR A 42 17.56 24.61 -18.72
CA TYR A 42 17.31 25.60 -19.77
C TYR A 42 18.60 26.23 -20.30
N VAL A 43 19.52 26.63 -19.41
CA VAL A 43 20.82 27.21 -19.79
C VAL A 43 21.68 26.22 -20.58
N VAL A 44 21.62 24.92 -20.24
CA VAL A 44 22.32 23.85 -20.95
C VAL A 44 21.71 23.57 -22.32
N VAL A 45 20.37 23.51 -22.40
CA VAL A 45 19.65 23.23 -23.67
C VAL A 45 19.84 24.36 -24.69
N ASN A 46 19.98 25.61 -24.23
CA ASN A 46 20.18 26.78 -25.09
C ASN A 46 21.67 27.07 -25.37
N ASP A 47 22.58 26.14 -25.07
CA ASP A 47 24.03 26.27 -25.26
C ASP A 47 24.66 27.55 -24.66
N ILE A 48 24.03 28.12 -23.61
CA ILE A 48 24.48 29.37 -23.01
C ILE A 48 25.71 29.14 -22.13
N MET A 49 25.78 27.99 -21.46
CA MET A 49 26.93 27.57 -20.64
C MET A 49 27.18 26.07 -20.74
N PRO A 50 28.44 25.60 -20.64
CA PRO A 50 28.73 24.16 -20.60
C PRO A 50 28.04 23.46 -19.43
N ALA A 51 27.47 22.28 -19.69
CA ALA A 51 26.75 21.49 -18.67
C ALA A 51 27.57 21.22 -17.41
N GLY A 52 28.89 21.00 -17.55
CA GLY A 52 29.78 20.80 -16.41
C GLY A 52 29.89 22.04 -15.51
N LEU A 53 29.85 23.24 -16.10
CA LEU A 53 29.94 24.50 -15.35
C LEU A 53 28.60 24.80 -14.65
N VAL A 54 27.47 24.57 -15.32
CA VAL A 54 26.13 24.68 -14.72
C VAL A 54 25.97 23.73 -13.54
N ALA A 55 26.36 22.46 -13.70
CA ALA A 55 26.33 21.49 -12.62
C ALA A 55 27.21 21.91 -11.45
N LEU A 56 28.42 22.43 -11.70
CA LEU A 56 29.31 22.92 -10.66
C LEU A 56 28.70 24.09 -9.88
N CYS A 57 28.09 25.06 -10.56
CA CYS A 57 27.44 26.21 -9.92
C CYS A 57 26.29 25.79 -9.00
N ILE A 58 25.38 24.94 -9.51
CA ILE A 58 24.23 24.46 -8.75
C ILE A 58 24.72 23.61 -7.58
N TYR A 59 25.71 22.74 -7.79
CA TYR A 59 26.28 21.90 -6.72
C TYR A 59 26.86 22.73 -5.58
N CYS A 60 27.65 23.76 -5.91
CA CYS A 60 28.21 24.68 -4.92
C CYS A 60 27.11 25.45 -4.18
N GLY A 61 26.08 25.92 -4.89
CA GLY A 61 24.93 26.60 -4.30
C GLY A 61 24.13 25.71 -3.35
N MET A 62 23.87 24.46 -3.74
CA MET A 62 23.21 23.46 -2.90
C MET A 62 24.03 23.16 -1.64
N ALA A 63 25.34 22.92 -1.78
CA ALA A 63 26.20 22.68 -0.63
C ALA A 63 26.18 23.88 0.35
N ALA A 64 26.30 25.11 -0.16
CA ALA A 64 26.24 26.31 0.66
C ALA A 64 24.90 26.49 1.37
N SER A 65 23.78 26.23 0.68
CA SER A 65 22.42 26.24 1.25
C SER A 65 22.28 25.22 2.39
N ASP A 66 22.72 23.98 2.19
CA ASP A 66 22.68 22.91 3.18
C ASP A 66 23.42 23.28 4.47
N PHE A 67 24.61 23.86 4.34
CA PHE A 67 25.41 24.32 5.47
C PHE A 67 24.76 25.49 6.20
N ALA A 68 24.13 26.42 5.47
CA ALA A 68 23.37 27.51 6.08
C ALA A 68 22.19 26.99 6.91
N LEU A 69 21.41 26.04 6.37
CA LEU A 69 20.29 25.41 7.08
C LEU A 69 20.74 24.63 8.31
N TYR A 70 21.83 23.87 8.20
CA TYR A 70 22.43 23.17 9.32
C TYR A 70 22.92 24.15 10.41
N ALA A 71 23.56 25.25 10.02
CA ALA A 71 24.04 26.27 10.95
C ALA A 71 22.90 26.99 11.68
N ILE A 72 21.80 27.30 10.96
CA ILE A 72 20.57 27.85 11.56
C ILE A 72 19.99 26.87 12.59
N GLY A 73 19.95 25.57 12.28
CA GLY A 73 19.45 24.53 13.19
C GLY A 73 20.30 24.36 14.44
N ALA A 74 21.62 24.42 14.30
CA ALA A 74 22.55 24.41 15.42
C ALA A 74 22.47 25.70 16.27
N GLY A 75 22.31 26.86 15.62
CA GLY A 75 22.18 28.18 16.25
C GLY A 75 20.84 28.38 16.98
N ALA A 76 19.76 27.76 16.50
CA ALA A 76 18.42 27.83 17.11
C ALA A 76 18.37 27.30 18.55
N ARG A 77 19.36 26.51 19.00
CA ARG A 77 19.48 26.11 20.41
C ARG A 77 20.01 27.20 21.33
N ARG A 78 20.82 28.12 20.80
CA ARG A 78 21.46 29.20 21.57
C ARG A 78 20.63 30.48 21.59
N SER A 79 19.85 30.72 20.55
CA SER A 79 19.00 31.91 20.44
C SER A 79 17.51 31.56 20.55
N PRO A 80 16.78 32.09 21.56
CA PRO A 80 15.34 31.92 21.69
C PRO A 80 14.54 32.44 20.49
N TRP A 81 15.08 33.43 19.76
CA TRP A 81 14.46 34.01 18.58
C TRP A 81 14.52 33.05 17.38
N LEU A 82 15.71 32.48 17.10
CA LEU A 82 15.88 31.46 16.06
C LEU A 82 15.09 30.18 16.37
N ARG A 83 14.94 29.84 17.65
CA ARG A 83 14.10 28.72 18.08
C ARG A 83 12.64 28.89 17.67
N ARG A 84 12.09 30.10 17.79
CA ARG A 84 10.69 30.41 17.43
C ARG A 84 10.47 30.46 15.92
N LEU A 85 11.48 30.90 15.15
CA LEU A 85 11.38 31.04 13.71
C LEU A 85 11.62 29.73 12.95
N ALA A 86 12.52 28.88 13.45
CA ALA A 86 13.02 27.72 12.71
C ALA A 86 12.49 26.37 13.24
N VAL A 87 12.22 26.24 14.54
CA VAL A 87 11.94 24.92 15.15
C VAL A 87 10.46 24.73 15.44
N ASP A 88 9.78 24.02 14.54
CA ASP A 88 8.40 23.55 14.71
C ASP A 88 8.36 22.10 15.24
N ASP A 89 7.19 21.60 15.64
CA ASP A 89 7.02 20.22 16.15
C ASP A 89 7.52 19.16 15.17
N ARG A 90 7.39 19.44 13.86
CA ARG A 90 7.90 18.60 12.77
C ARG A 90 9.43 18.42 12.80
N VAL A 91 10.18 19.46 13.15
CA VAL A 91 11.66 19.42 13.21
C VAL A 91 12.12 18.57 14.40
N ARG A 92 11.39 18.64 15.53
CA ARG A 92 11.67 17.86 16.75
C ARG A 92 11.39 16.37 16.58
N ASP A 93 10.30 16.03 15.89
CA ASP A 93 9.95 14.63 15.62
C ASP A 93 10.88 13.99 14.58
N PHE A 94 11.31 14.78 13.60
CA PHE A 94 12.23 14.31 12.57
C PHE A 94 13.66 14.09 13.09
N ALA A 95 14.14 14.93 14.01
CA ALA A 95 15.43 14.79 14.68
C ALA A 95 15.64 13.40 15.31
N ARG A 96 14.57 12.81 15.88
CA ARG A 96 14.60 11.47 16.49
C ARG A 96 14.73 10.32 15.48
N SER A 97 14.29 10.53 14.24
CA SER A 97 14.34 9.53 13.17
C SER A 97 15.72 9.43 12.49
N LEU A 98 16.50 10.52 12.53
CA LEU A 98 17.81 10.64 11.89
C LEU A 98 18.89 9.74 12.50
N GLU A 99 18.73 9.26 13.73
CA GLU A 99 19.73 8.44 14.44
C GLU A 99 19.94 7.03 13.84
N ARG A 100 18.97 6.48 13.09
CA ARG A 100 19.04 5.09 12.58
C ARG A 100 19.63 4.95 11.18
N ASN A 101 19.53 5.95 10.30
CA ASN A 101 20.08 5.91 8.94
C ASN A 101 20.16 7.31 8.28
N LEU A 102 21.17 8.10 8.64
CA LEU A 102 21.36 9.47 8.16
C LEU A 102 21.40 9.57 6.62
N PHE A 103 22.22 8.74 5.97
CA PHE A 103 22.44 8.79 4.52
C PHE A 103 21.17 8.47 3.72
N GLY A 104 20.45 7.40 4.09
CA GLY A 104 19.23 7.01 3.39
C GLY A 104 18.09 8.00 3.56
N VAL A 105 17.97 8.61 4.75
CA VAL A 105 16.94 9.61 5.04
C VAL A 105 17.22 10.91 4.29
N LEU A 106 18.46 11.40 4.29
CA LEU A 106 18.82 12.63 3.58
C LEU A 106 18.71 12.50 2.06
N ALA A 107 19.08 11.35 1.50
CA ALA A 107 18.87 11.06 0.08
C ALA A 107 17.38 11.05 -0.29
N LEU A 108 16.52 10.47 0.55
CA LEU A 108 15.08 10.47 0.34
C LEU A 108 14.47 11.88 0.44
N CYS A 109 14.94 12.69 1.39
CA CYS A 109 14.46 14.06 1.57
C CYS A 109 14.75 14.95 0.36
N ARG A 110 15.88 14.75 -0.33
CA ARG A 110 16.25 15.49 -1.56
C ARG A 110 15.30 15.26 -2.73
N VAL A 111 14.67 14.09 -2.81
CA VAL A 111 13.70 13.78 -3.87
C VAL A 111 12.31 14.36 -3.58
N VAL A 112 12.05 14.81 -2.35
CA VAL A 112 10.74 15.32 -1.93
C VAL A 112 10.84 16.82 -1.65
N PRO A 113 10.25 17.68 -2.51
CA PRO A 113 10.31 19.13 -2.36
C PRO A 113 9.83 19.58 -0.98
N GLY A 114 10.61 20.47 -0.36
CA GLY A 114 10.33 21.06 0.95
C GLY A 114 10.67 20.20 2.18
N LEU A 115 11.07 18.93 2.03
CA LEU A 115 11.55 18.11 3.15
C LEU A 115 13.03 18.33 3.46
N VAL A 116 13.83 18.72 2.46
CA VAL A 116 15.26 18.99 2.57
C VAL A 116 15.56 20.02 3.66
N SER A 117 14.86 21.16 3.60
CA SER A 117 15.04 22.27 4.54
C SER A 117 14.74 21.86 5.99
N ILE A 118 13.68 21.07 6.19
CA ILE A 118 13.28 20.54 7.51
C ILE A 118 14.32 19.53 8.00
N ALA A 119 14.81 18.64 7.13
CA ALA A 119 15.74 17.59 7.47
C ALA A 119 17.12 18.14 7.88
N PHE A 120 17.66 19.11 7.14
CA PHE A 120 18.97 19.70 7.45
C PHE A 120 18.93 20.60 8.67
N LEU A 121 17.84 21.35 8.85
CA LEU A 121 17.59 22.08 10.08
C LEU A 121 17.46 21.15 11.30
N ALA A 122 16.76 20.02 11.14
CA ALA A 122 16.66 18.98 12.17
C ALA A 122 18.02 18.34 12.47
N CYS A 123 18.87 18.12 11.47
CA CYS A 123 20.25 17.62 11.67
C CYS A 123 21.09 18.58 12.51
N GLY A 124 21.02 19.88 12.21
CA GLY A 124 21.68 20.92 13.00
C GLY A 124 21.15 20.99 14.43
N TRP A 125 19.83 20.89 14.60
CA TRP A 125 19.20 20.83 15.92
C TRP A 125 19.56 19.55 16.69
N ALA A 126 19.70 18.40 16.03
CA ALA A 126 19.99 17.11 16.64
C ALA A 126 21.48 16.91 16.98
N ARG A 127 22.36 17.85 16.63
CA ARG A 127 23.83 17.73 16.76
C ARG A 127 24.39 16.50 16.04
N VAL A 128 23.93 16.23 14.83
CA VAL A 128 24.62 15.27 13.96
C VAL A 128 26.07 15.75 13.76
N PRO A 129 27.11 14.90 13.87
CA PRO A 129 28.49 15.34 13.68
C PRO A 129 28.68 16.01 12.32
N LEU A 130 29.30 17.20 12.29
CA LEU A 130 29.45 18.02 11.08
C LEU A 130 30.03 17.20 9.91
N GLY A 131 31.08 16.42 10.14
CA GLY A 131 31.68 15.58 9.08
C GLY A 131 30.72 14.53 8.49
N ARG A 132 29.83 13.94 9.31
CA ARG A 132 28.82 12.98 8.81
C ARG A 132 27.72 13.68 8.02
N PHE A 133 27.30 14.85 8.49
CA PHE A 133 26.35 15.70 7.76
C PHE A 133 26.93 16.14 6.41
N THR A 134 28.15 16.67 6.41
CA THR A 134 28.87 17.11 5.21
C THR A 134 29.01 15.97 4.19
N ALA A 135 29.46 14.79 4.63
CA ALA A 135 29.55 13.63 3.74
C ALA A 135 28.18 13.25 3.15
N ALA A 136 27.14 13.18 3.97
CA ALA A 136 25.80 12.82 3.51
C ALA A 136 25.17 13.87 2.59
N SER A 137 25.38 15.16 2.87
CA SER A 137 24.95 16.28 2.03
C SER A 137 25.66 16.27 0.68
N LEU A 138 27.00 16.25 0.67
CA LEU A 138 27.79 16.30 -0.56
C LEU A 138 27.58 15.07 -1.45
N ILE A 139 27.52 13.87 -0.87
CA ILE A 139 27.22 12.63 -1.60
C ILE A 139 25.78 12.66 -2.12
N GLY A 140 24.84 13.10 -1.29
CA GLY A 140 23.43 13.26 -1.69
C GLY A 140 23.27 14.22 -2.86
N ALA A 141 23.97 15.36 -2.83
CA ALA A 141 24.01 16.33 -3.93
C ALA A 141 24.65 15.75 -5.19
N ALA A 142 25.76 15.03 -5.04
CA ALA A 142 26.52 14.50 -6.17
C ALA A 142 25.76 13.40 -6.90
N LEU A 143 24.86 12.69 -6.22
CA LEU A 143 23.98 11.69 -6.83
C LEU A 143 22.70 12.32 -7.38
N TYR A 144 22.13 13.30 -6.68
CA TYR A 144 20.84 13.92 -7.03
C TYR A 144 20.95 14.84 -8.24
N LEU A 145 21.93 15.76 -8.22
CA LEU A 145 22.05 16.80 -9.23
C LEU A 145 22.21 16.26 -10.66
N PRO A 146 23.16 15.37 -10.98
CA PRO A 146 23.32 14.88 -12.35
C PRO A 146 22.10 14.08 -12.81
N LEU A 147 21.46 13.33 -11.91
CA LEU A 147 20.25 12.58 -12.21
C LEU A 147 19.09 13.51 -12.58
N MET A 148 18.84 14.54 -11.77
CA MET A 148 17.74 15.48 -12.01
C MET A 148 18.03 16.43 -13.17
N LEU A 149 19.27 16.89 -13.34
CA LEU A 149 19.66 17.75 -14.46
C LEU A 149 19.54 16.99 -15.79
N CYS A 150 19.99 15.74 -15.86
CA CYS A 150 19.80 14.88 -17.03
C CYS A 150 18.31 14.67 -17.34
N PHE A 151 17.50 14.42 -16.31
CA PHE A 151 16.05 14.30 -16.46
C PHE A 151 15.42 15.61 -16.96
N ALA A 152 15.79 16.75 -16.40
CA ALA A 152 15.27 18.07 -16.78
C ALA A 152 15.67 18.45 -18.23
N VAL A 153 16.91 18.16 -18.64
CA VAL A 153 17.37 18.37 -20.03
C VAL A 153 16.63 17.43 -20.99
N PHE A 154 16.50 16.15 -20.65
CA PHE A 154 15.75 15.18 -21.45
C PHE A 154 14.28 15.58 -21.62
N PHE A 155 13.64 16.08 -20.56
CA PHE A 155 12.27 16.59 -20.63
C PHE A 155 12.16 17.91 -21.39
N GLY A 156 13.15 18.80 -21.25
CA GLY A 156 13.21 20.05 -22.00
C GLY A 156 13.26 19.80 -23.51
N ASP A 157 14.13 18.89 -23.94
CA ASP A 157 14.25 18.46 -25.33
C ASP A 157 13.00 17.69 -25.83
N ALA A 158 12.39 16.86 -24.97
CA ALA A 158 11.15 16.15 -25.26
C ALA A 158 9.89 17.04 -25.30
N LEU A 159 9.92 18.21 -24.65
CA LEU A 159 8.87 19.23 -24.72
C LEU A 159 8.94 20.03 -26.02
N ASP A 160 10.15 20.27 -26.54
CA ASP A 160 10.40 21.03 -27.77
C ASP A 160 10.25 20.18 -29.04
N SER A 161 10.52 18.87 -28.95
CA SER A 161 10.27 17.90 -30.02
C SER A 161 8.82 17.36 -30.01
N ARG A 162 8.36 16.72 -31.10
CA ARG A 162 6.95 16.36 -31.44
C ARG A 162 6.20 15.43 -30.44
N ALA A 163 6.61 15.31 -29.17
CA ALA A 163 5.94 14.52 -28.13
C ALA A 163 4.92 15.32 -27.28
N GLY A 164 4.68 16.60 -27.62
CA GLY A 164 4.02 17.67 -26.85
C GLY A 164 2.70 17.42 -26.08
N TRP A 165 2.08 16.25 -26.14
CA TRP A 165 0.91 15.88 -25.30
C TRP A 165 1.17 14.74 -24.29
N TRP A 166 2.17 13.87 -24.48
CA TRP A 166 2.47 12.75 -23.57
C TRP A 166 3.34 13.12 -22.36
N THR A 167 4.02 14.27 -22.44
CA THR A 167 4.86 14.82 -21.36
C THR A 167 4.01 15.27 -20.15
N TRP A 168 2.78 15.75 -20.38
CA TRP A 168 1.86 16.20 -19.32
C TRP A 168 1.37 15.07 -18.39
N PRO A 169 0.86 13.91 -18.89
CA PRO A 169 0.52 12.76 -18.04
C PRO A 169 1.69 12.23 -17.21
N LEU A 170 2.90 12.22 -17.79
CA LEU A 170 4.11 11.74 -17.13
C LEU A 170 4.53 12.69 -16.00
N LEU A 171 4.51 14.00 -16.25
CA LEU A 171 4.76 15.05 -15.26
C LEU A 171 3.74 15.00 -14.11
N LEU A 172 2.44 14.82 -14.42
CA LEU A 172 1.38 14.64 -13.43
C LEU A 172 1.59 13.36 -12.60
N GLY A 173 2.06 12.28 -13.22
CA GLY A 173 2.40 11.03 -12.53
C GLY A 173 3.55 11.20 -11.53
N VAL A 174 4.60 11.92 -11.93
CA VAL A 174 5.74 12.24 -11.06
C VAL A 174 5.31 13.14 -9.90
N LEU A 175 4.53 14.19 -10.16
CA LEU A 175 4.02 15.08 -9.11
C LEU A 175 3.08 14.36 -8.13
N ALA A 176 2.25 13.43 -8.62
CA ALA A 176 1.39 12.61 -7.77
C ALA A 176 2.20 11.63 -6.91
N ALA A 177 3.27 11.03 -7.46
CA ALA A 177 4.18 10.16 -6.72
C ALA A 177 4.91 10.93 -5.60
N ILE A 178 5.41 12.13 -5.91
CA ILE A 178 6.06 13.03 -4.95
C ILE A 178 5.08 13.45 -3.83
N GLY A 179 3.86 13.86 -4.18
CA GLY A 179 2.82 14.21 -3.21
C GLY A 179 2.39 13.04 -2.32
N PHE A 180 2.37 11.82 -2.86
CA PHE A 180 2.07 10.59 -2.10
C PHE A 180 3.21 10.19 -1.17
N LEU A 181 4.47 10.28 -1.60
CA LEU A 181 5.65 10.08 -0.74
C LEU A 181 5.65 11.07 0.43
N ARG A 182 5.40 12.36 0.14
CA ARG A 182 5.25 13.41 1.15
C ARG A 182 4.21 13.01 2.20
N ARG A 183 3.03 12.55 1.77
CA ARG A 183 1.94 12.15 2.68
C ARG A 183 2.26 10.91 3.51
N GLN A 184 3.01 9.94 2.97
CA GLN A 184 3.39 8.74 3.73
C GLN A 184 4.38 9.06 4.84
N VAL A 185 5.41 9.86 4.58
CA VAL A 185 6.42 10.23 5.59
C VAL A 185 5.76 10.93 6.80
N PHE A 186 4.74 11.76 6.58
CA PHE A 186 3.99 12.42 7.66
C PHE A 186 2.94 11.54 8.35
N ASN A 187 2.43 10.48 7.71
CA ASN A 187 1.44 9.58 8.31
C ASN A 187 2.06 8.43 9.15
N PHE A 188 3.39 8.39 9.29
CA PHE A 188 4.10 7.28 9.93
C PHE A 188 4.08 7.25 11.46
N GLN A 189 3.37 8.16 12.15
CA GLN A 189 3.43 8.24 13.63
C GLN A 189 2.07 8.29 14.36
N GLY A 190 1.03 7.71 13.78
CA GLY A 190 -0.26 7.51 14.47
C GLY A 190 -0.65 6.04 14.62
N GLU A 191 0.11 5.23 15.37
CA GLU A 191 -0.34 3.91 15.85
C GLU A 191 -0.31 3.92 17.39
N PRO A 192 -1.46 3.78 18.08
CA PRO A 192 -1.52 3.66 19.53
C PRO A 192 -1.10 2.26 19.99
N ASN A 193 -0.25 2.21 21.02
CA ASN A 193 0.03 0.99 21.79
C ASN A 193 -1.27 0.41 22.38
N ALA A 194 -1.76 -0.72 21.84
CA ALA A 194 -2.83 -1.50 22.46
C ALA A 194 -2.22 -2.57 23.38
N ALA A 195 -2.61 -2.48 24.65
CA ALA A 195 -2.13 -3.27 25.77
C ALA A 195 -2.45 -4.77 25.66
N ALA A 196 -1.55 -5.54 26.24
CA ALA A 196 -1.60 -6.99 26.36
C ALA A 196 -2.75 -7.48 27.26
N GLY A 197 -3.46 -8.52 26.81
CA GLY A 197 -4.39 -9.26 27.63
C GLY A 197 -4.90 -10.55 26.98
N LYS A 198 -4.63 -11.68 27.66
CA LYS A 198 -5.22 -13.04 27.54
C LYS A 198 -4.52 -14.06 26.60
N ARG A 199 -3.98 -15.09 27.25
CA ARG A 199 -3.35 -16.31 26.70
C ARG A 199 -4.42 -17.29 26.18
N PRO A 200 -4.20 -17.97 25.03
CA PRO A 200 -4.89 -19.22 24.71
C PRO A 200 -3.98 -20.45 24.90
N ALA A 201 -4.64 -21.61 24.82
CA ALA A 201 -4.24 -22.91 25.35
C ALA A 201 -3.02 -23.56 24.67
N ARG A 202 -2.42 -24.47 25.45
CA ARG A 202 -1.13 -25.12 25.27
C ARG A 202 -1.22 -26.27 24.26
N VAL A 203 -0.72 -26.08 23.04
CA VAL A 203 -0.41 -27.18 22.10
C VAL A 203 0.98 -26.98 21.49
N LEU A 204 1.85 -27.96 21.75
CA LEU A 204 3.17 -28.23 21.14
C LEU A 204 4.19 -27.07 21.08
N ARG A 205 4.78 -26.76 22.25
CA ARG A 205 6.14 -26.20 22.33
C ARG A 205 7.13 -27.26 21.84
N ARG A 206 7.53 -27.17 20.56
CA ARG A 206 8.83 -27.71 20.13
C ARG A 206 9.53 -26.64 19.30
N GLU A 207 10.50 -26.03 19.98
CA GLU A 207 11.60 -25.18 19.49
C GLU A 207 11.30 -24.14 18.42
N VAL A 208 10.83 -22.98 18.88
CA VAL A 208 10.95 -21.71 18.15
C VAL A 208 12.43 -21.31 18.14
N ARG A 209 13.12 -21.60 17.05
CA ARG A 209 14.32 -20.84 16.70
C ARG A 209 13.86 -19.42 16.38
N LYS A 210 14.19 -18.46 17.25
CA LYS A 210 13.99 -17.03 17.01
C LYS A 210 14.74 -16.64 15.73
N THR A 211 14.06 -16.58 14.60
CA THR A 211 14.57 -15.90 13.40
C THR A 211 13.91 -14.54 13.30
N GLY A 212 14.57 -13.56 13.92
CA GLY A 212 14.29 -12.14 13.70
C GLY A 212 14.98 -11.66 12.42
N THR A 213 14.22 -11.10 11.49
CA THR A 213 14.70 -10.09 10.50
C THR A 213 13.58 -9.45 9.67
N ILE A 214 12.30 -9.81 9.88
CA ILE A 214 11.24 -9.52 8.89
C ILE A 214 10.37 -8.31 9.26
N ASP A 215 10.24 -7.96 10.55
CA ASP A 215 9.50 -6.75 10.97
C ASP A 215 10.20 -5.42 10.62
N ARG A 216 11.28 -5.46 9.83
CA ARG A 216 12.12 -4.30 9.49
C ARG A 216 12.06 -3.85 8.03
N ILE A 217 11.44 -4.61 7.12
CA ILE A 217 11.34 -4.17 5.72
C ILE A 217 10.16 -3.20 5.60
N PRO A 218 10.39 -1.94 5.19
CA PRO A 218 9.29 -1.01 4.95
C PRO A 218 8.31 -1.60 3.95
N ARG A 219 7.00 -1.53 4.25
CA ARG A 219 5.95 -2.12 3.39
C ARG A 219 6.08 -1.69 1.93
N VAL A 220 6.44 -0.43 1.67
CA VAL A 220 6.67 0.08 0.31
C VAL A 220 7.77 -0.70 -0.41
N VAL A 221 8.93 -0.86 0.23
CA VAL A 221 10.06 -1.62 -0.32
C VAL A 221 9.66 -3.07 -0.57
N PHE A 222 8.85 -3.65 0.34
CA PHE A 222 8.31 -4.99 0.12
C PHE A 222 7.45 -5.07 -1.15
N TYR A 223 6.59 -4.08 -1.42
CA TYR A 223 5.69 -4.09 -2.57
C TYR A 223 6.32 -3.62 -3.89
N LEU A 224 7.45 -2.90 -3.89
CA LEU A 224 8.09 -2.39 -5.12
C LEU A 224 8.35 -3.50 -6.18
N PRO A 225 8.96 -4.66 -5.84
CA PRO A 225 9.15 -5.74 -6.82
C PRO A 225 7.83 -6.30 -7.34
N LEU A 226 6.79 -6.35 -6.48
CA LEU A 226 5.46 -6.85 -6.85
C LEU A 226 4.70 -5.87 -7.76
N ILE A 227 4.96 -4.57 -7.63
CA ILE A 227 4.44 -3.54 -8.54
C ILE A 227 5.13 -3.68 -9.90
N ALA A 228 6.46 -3.83 -9.92
CA ALA A 228 7.22 -4.03 -11.14
C ALA A 228 6.76 -5.27 -11.91
N SER A 229 6.58 -6.41 -11.23
CA SER A 229 6.07 -7.64 -11.85
C SER A 229 4.63 -7.48 -12.35
N TRP A 230 3.77 -6.75 -11.64
CA TRP A 230 2.42 -6.44 -12.10
C TRP A 230 2.44 -5.59 -13.37
N ILE A 231 3.28 -4.55 -13.45
CA ILE A 231 3.46 -3.71 -14.65
C ILE A 231 3.98 -4.55 -15.82
N ALA A 232 4.94 -5.46 -15.57
CA ALA A 232 5.46 -6.36 -16.60
C ALA A 232 4.36 -7.27 -17.17
N TYR A 233 3.54 -7.89 -16.32
CA TYR A 233 2.38 -8.68 -16.78
C TYR A 233 1.34 -7.80 -17.48
N ALA A 234 1.03 -6.61 -16.95
CA ALA A 234 0.10 -5.67 -17.57
C ALA A 234 0.55 -5.26 -18.98
N SER A 235 1.84 -5.01 -19.18
CA SER A 235 2.42 -4.72 -20.48
C SER A 235 2.31 -5.94 -21.42
N ARG A 236 2.70 -7.12 -20.94
CA ARG A 236 2.61 -8.39 -21.69
C ARG A 236 1.18 -8.70 -22.17
N TYR A 237 0.18 -8.52 -21.31
CA TYR A 237 -1.22 -8.79 -21.64
C TYR A 237 -1.98 -7.56 -22.18
N ARG A 238 -1.29 -6.42 -22.33
CA ARG A 238 -1.82 -5.13 -22.82
C ARG A 238 -3.05 -4.64 -22.05
N SER A 239 -3.09 -4.92 -20.74
CA SER A 239 -4.19 -4.49 -19.88
C SER A 239 -3.76 -4.51 -18.42
N LEU A 240 -3.74 -3.33 -17.80
CA LEU A 240 -3.37 -3.18 -16.39
C LEU A 240 -4.49 -3.62 -15.44
N THR A 241 -5.72 -3.71 -15.94
CA THR A 241 -6.94 -4.04 -15.20
C THR A 241 -7.44 -5.46 -15.49
N LEU A 242 -6.71 -6.26 -16.28
CA LEU A 242 -7.09 -7.63 -16.65
C LEU A 242 -7.45 -8.53 -15.45
N PRO A 243 -6.77 -8.44 -14.29
CA PRO A 243 -7.15 -9.20 -13.09
C PRO A 243 -8.57 -8.94 -12.57
N THR A 244 -9.21 -7.83 -12.95
CA THR A 244 -10.60 -7.51 -12.55
C THR A 244 -11.65 -8.44 -13.16
N ILE A 245 -11.29 -9.27 -14.14
CA ILE A 245 -12.17 -10.29 -14.71
C ILE A 245 -11.70 -11.71 -14.38
N ALA A 246 -10.88 -11.87 -13.34
CA ALA A 246 -10.54 -13.20 -12.86
C ALA A 246 -11.79 -13.97 -12.42
N ASN A 247 -12.71 -13.31 -11.71
CA ASN A 247 -14.03 -13.82 -11.35
C ASN A 247 -15.12 -12.91 -11.94
N PRO A 248 -15.52 -13.08 -13.22
CA PRO A 248 -16.28 -12.07 -13.95
C PRO A 248 -17.70 -11.82 -13.43
N CYS A 249 -18.30 -12.77 -12.70
CA CYS A 249 -19.62 -12.60 -12.07
C CYS A 249 -19.59 -11.83 -10.74
N HIS A 250 -18.41 -11.52 -10.21
CA HIS A 250 -18.26 -10.73 -9.00
C HIS A 250 -17.74 -9.32 -9.32
N PRO A 251 -18.30 -8.26 -8.72
CA PRO A 251 -17.83 -6.89 -8.96
C PRO A 251 -16.32 -6.76 -8.75
N THR A 252 -15.63 -6.13 -9.71
CA THR A 252 -14.17 -5.92 -9.73
C THR A 252 -13.31 -7.19 -9.74
N GLY A 253 -13.89 -8.37 -10.02
CA GLY A 253 -13.18 -9.66 -9.95
C GLY A 253 -12.69 -9.98 -8.55
N GLY A 254 -13.20 -9.25 -7.56
CA GLY A 254 -12.74 -9.33 -6.21
C GLY A 254 -11.52 -8.50 -5.85
N MET A 255 -11.22 -7.42 -6.57
CA MET A 255 -10.06 -6.56 -6.27
C MET A 255 -10.35 -5.44 -5.27
N TRP A 256 -11.57 -4.91 -5.24
CA TRP A 256 -11.92 -3.76 -4.39
C TRP A 256 -13.38 -3.84 -3.93
N GLY A 257 -13.65 -3.48 -2.68
CA GLY A 257 -15.03 -3.37 -2.18
C GLY A 257 -15.84 -4.68 -2.19
N GLU A 258 -15.19 -5.83 -2.03
CA GLU A 258 -15.86 -7.14 -2.08
C GLU A 258 -16.93 -7.30 -1.01
N SER A 259 -18.09 -7.83 -1.41
CA SER A 259 -19.13 -8.30 -0.51
C SER A 259 -18.78 -9.70 -0.02
N LYS A 260 -18.49 -9.84 1.29
CA LYS A 260 -18.24 -11.15 1.91
C LYS A 260 -19.43 -12.08 1.78
N SER A 261 -20.65 -11.56 1.98
CA SER A 261 -21.86 -12.35 1.82
C SER A 261 -22.09 -12.76 0.36
N GLY A 262 -21.69 -11.94 -0.62
CA GLY A 262 -21.84 -12.24 -2.04
C GLY A 262 -21.23 -13.59 -2.44
N TYR A 263 -19.98 -13.85 -2.09
CA TYR A 263 -19.35 -15.14 -2.38
C TYR A 263 -19.97 -16.31 -1.61
N LEU A 264 -20.41 -16.08 -0.37
CA LEU A 264 -21.02 -17.15 0.43
C LEU A 264 -22.42 -17.55 -0.09
N VAL A 265 -23.18 -16.60 -0.66
CA VAL A 265 -24.46 -16.86 -1.33
C VAL A 265 -24.27 -17.67 -2.61
N ASP A 266 -23.18 -17.43 -3.35
CA ASP A 266 -22.93 -18.07 -4.63
C ASP A 266 -22.57 -19.56 -4.51
N VAL A 267 -22.27 -20.06 -3.31
CA VAL A 267 -22.07 -21.50 -3.09
C VAL A 267 -23.43 -22.20 -3.09
N THR A 268 -23.68 -23.03 -4.10
CA THR A 268 -24.98 -23.68 -4.33
C THR A 268 -24.93 -25.21 -4.18
N GLY A 269 -26.12 -25.83 -4.22
CA GLY A 269 -26.26 -27.29 -4.22
C GLY A 269 -25.82 -27.97 -2.92
N ARG A 270 -25.27 -29.18 -3.03
CA ARG A 270 -24.81 -29.98 -1.88
C ARG A 270 -23.66 -29.32 -1.12
N GLU A 271 -22.90 -28.45 -1.78
CA GLU A 271 -21.73 -27.80 -1.20
C GLU A 271 -22.09 -26.70 -0.20
N ARG A 272 -23.33 -26.20 -0.23
CA ARG A 272 -23.80 -25.18 0.72
C ARG A 272 -23.69 -25.62 2.18
N ARG A 273 -23.70 -26.93 2.45
CA ARG A 273 -23.53 -27.51 3.79
C ARG A 273 -22.16 -27.22 4.42
N TYR A 274 -21.14 -26.93 3.60
CA TYR A 274 -19.81 -26.56 4.07
C TYR A 274 -19.71 -25.08 4.41
N VAL A 275 -20.66 -24.23 4.01
CA VAL A 275 -20.64 -22.80 4.32
C VAL A 275 -21.30 -22.55 5.67
N ALA A 276 -20.65 -21.76 6.53
CA ALA A 276 -21.23 -21.37 7.81
C ALA A 276 -22.47 -20.52 7.59
N ASP A 277 -23.60 -20.97 8.13
CA ASP A 277 -24.89 -20.30 7.99
C ASP A 277 -24.83 -18.86 8.48
N PHE A 278 -25.46 -17.98 7.71
CA PHE A 278 -25.42 -16.54 7.96
C PHE A 278 -26.70 -15.88 7.46
N VAL A 279 -27.00 -14.74 8.06
CA VAL A 279 -27.98 -13.77 7.54
C VAL A 279 -27.26 -12.46 7.25
N ALA A 280 -27.67 -11.77 6.20
CA ALA A 280 -27.13 -10.47 5.84
C ALA A 280 -28.23 -9.41 5.98
N VAL A 281 -27.93 -8.30 6.66
CA VAL A 281 -28.90 -7.27 7.00
C VAL A 281 -28.32 -5.90 6.74
N THR A 282 -29.08 -5.03 6.07
CA THR A 282 -28.73 -3.62 5.90
C THR A 282 -29.34 -2.79 7.02
N ARG A 283 -28.51 -2.05 7.76
CA ARG A 283 -28.95 -1.13 8.81
C ARG A 283 -29.75 0.02 8.18
N SER A 284 -30.93 0.32 8.71
CA SER A 284 -31.78 1.36 8.13
C SER A 284 -31.13 2.76 8.29
N PRO A 285 -31.27 3.68 7.32
CA PRO A 285 -30.73 5.03 7.42
C PRO A 285 -31.60 5.86 8.39
N GLY A 286 -31.23 5.93 9.67
CA GLY A 286 -31.94 6.77 10.65
C GLY A 286 -31.48 6.59 12.09
N ARG A 287 -31.59 7.64 12.93
CA ARG A 287 -31.20 7.59 14.35
C ARG A 287 -32.19 6.82 15.25
N ARG A 288 -33.44 6.63 14.82
CA ARG A 288 -34.52 5.96 15.59
C ARG A 288 -34.95 4.60 15.02
N THR A 289 -34.13 3.95 14.18
CA THR A 289 -34.49 2.68 13.53
C THR A 289 -33.97 1.43 14.24
N LEU A 290 -33.19 1.59 15.32
CA LEU A 290 -32.49 0.48 15.98
C LEU A 290 -33.43 -0.65 16.43
N PHE A 291 -34.60 -0.32 16.98
CA PHE A 291 -35.57 -1.31 17.41
C PHE A 291 -36.15 -2.10 16.23
N ALA A 292 -36.50 -1.42 15.14
CA ALA A 292 -37.00 -2.06 13.92
C ALA A 292 -35.92 -2.93 13.24
N ASP A 293 -34.66 -2.48 13.26
CA ASP A 293 -33.53 -3.26 12.75
C ASP A 293 -33.30 -4.53 13.60
N LEU A 294 -33.36 -4.42 14.93
CA LEU A 294 -33.29 -5.57 15.84
C LEU A 294 -34.41 -6.58 15.60
N GLU A 295 -35.64 -6.11 15.43
CA GLU A 295 -36.79 -6.98 15.19
C GLU A 295 -36.73 -7.66 13.83
N ARG A 296 -36.21 -6.96 12.80
CA ARG A 296 -35.90 -7.56 11.50
C ARG A 296 -34.82 -8.64 11.63
N ILE A 297 -33.74 -8.35 12.35
CA ILE A 297 -32.67 -9.31 12.60
C ILE A 297 -33.21 -10.53 13.33
N ARG A 298 -34.01 -10.34 14.39
CA ARG A 298 -34.63 -11.43 15.15
C ARG A 298 -35.43 -12.38 14.26
N ARG A 299 -36.30 -11.83 13.39
CA ARG A 299 -37.07 -12.63 12.43
C ARG A 299 -36.19 -13.40 11.45
N LEU A 300 -35.14 -12.77 10.94
CA LEU A 300 -34.19 -13.42 10.01
C LEU A 300 -33.38 -14.52 10.70
N LEU A 301 -32.95 -14.31 11.94
CA LEU A 301 -32.24 -15.33 12.73
C LEU A 301 -33.15 -16.53 13.01
N SER A 302 -34.39 -16.31 13.44
CA SER A 302 -35.37 -17.38 13.65
C SER A 302 -35.67 -18.14 12.36
N GLY A 303 -35.88 -17.44 11.24
CA GLY A 303 -36.12 -18.07 9.95
C GLY A 303 -34.94 -18.88 9.40
N ALA A 304 -33.72 -18.53 9.81
CA ALA A 304 -32.49 -19.25 9.45
C ALA A 304 -32.05 -20.30 10.48
N GLY A 305 -32.78 -20.46 11.59
CA GLY A 305 -32.38 -21.35 12.70
C GLY A 305 -31.04 -20.95 13.35
N LEU A 306 -30.71 -19.66 13.36
CA LEU A 306 -29.47 -19.14 13.91
C LEU A 306 -29.67 -18.67 15.36
N GLU A 307 -28.86 -19.22 16.26
CA GLU A 307 -28.86 -18.90 17.68
C GLU A 307 -27.54 -18.27 18.12
N PHE A 308 -27.56 -17.59 19.26
CA PHE A 308 -26.34 -17.08 19.87
C PHE A 308 -25.48 -18.24 20.42
N PRO A 309 -24.14 -18.11 20.42
CA PRO A 309 -23.35 -16.95 19.99
C PRO A 309 -23.22 -16.81 18.47
N LEU A 310 -23.22 -15.56 18.00
CA LEU A 310 -23.05 -15.19 16.59
C LEU A 310 -21.73 -14.47 16.36
N ILE A 311 -21.25 -14.46 15.12
CA ILE A 311 -20.16 -13.61 14.66
C ILE A 311 -20.74 -12.52 13.77
N ALA A 312 -20.64 -11.27 14.20
CA ALA A 312 -21.00 -10.10 13.42
C ALA A 312 -19.79 -9.59 12.62
N LYS A 313 -19.98 -9.35 11.31
CA LYS A 313 -18.96 -8.85 10.40
C LYS A 313 -19.56 -7.74 9.53
N SER A 314 -18.74 -6.79 9.07
CA SER A 314 -19.14 -5.93 7.96
C SER A 314 -19.14 -6.72 6.65
N ASP A 315 -20.10 -6.46 5.77
CA ASP A 315 -20.14 -7.14 4.48
C ASP A 315 -18.96 -6.73 3.60
N VAL A 316 -18.61 -5.44 3.59
CA VAL A 316 -17.47 -4.88 2.87
C VAL A 316 -16.38 -4.43 3.86
N GLY A 317 -15.11 -4.58 3.50
CA GLY A 317 -13.96 -4.09 4.29
C GLY A 317 -13.13 -5.18 4.97
N ARG A 318 -12.08 -4.77 5.69
CA ARG A 318 -11.05 -5.69 6.26
C ARG A 318 -11.21 -6.00 7.75
N HIS A 319 -12.33 -5.64 8.35
CA HIS A 319 -12.49 -5.76 9.80
C HIS A 319 -12.79 -7.21 10.18
N GLY A 320 -12.19 -7.66 11.29
CA GLY A 320 -12.46 -8.98 11.86
C GLY A 320 -13.93 -9.13 12.28
N GLY A 321 -14.31 -10.36 12.61
CA GLY A 321 -15.65 -10.61 13.16
C GLY A 321 -15.69 -10.40 14.66
N THR A 322 -16.73 -9.74 15.15
CA THR A 322 -17.00 -9.56 16.58
C THR A 322 -17.94 -10.65 17.04
N ARG A 323 -17.60 -11.34 18.14
CA ARG A 323 -18.50 -12.30 18.76
C ARG A 323 -19.61 -11.58 19.51
N ILE A 324 -20.84 -12.02 19.30
CA ILE A 324 -22.05 -11.49 19.92
C ILE A 324 -22.69 -12.66 20.68
N ASP A 325 -22.73 -12.56 22.01
CA ASP A 325 -23.21 -13.64 22.86
C ASP A 325 -24.72 -13.55 23.15
N ASP A 326 -25.34 -12.38 23.00
CA ASP A 326 -26.75 -12.17 23.29
C ASP A 326 -27.37 -10.95 22.56
N VAL A 327 -28.68 -10.75 22.77
CA VAL A 327 -29.43 -9.62 22.21
C VAL A 327 -28.94 -8.24 22.70
N PRO A 328 -28.64 -8.03 24.00
CA PRO A 328 -28.00 -6.81 24.47
C PRO A 328 -26.68 -6.47 23.75
N ALA A 329 -25.78 -7.44 23.58
CA ALA A 329 -24.53 -7.26 22.86
C ALA A 329 -24.77 -6.92 21.39
N LEU A 330 -25.75 -7.56 20.74
CA LEU A 330 -26.15 -7.22 19.38
C LEU A 330 -26.64 -5.77 19.27
N ARG A 331 -27.47 -5.32 20.22
CA ARG A 331 -27.96 -3.94 20.28
C ARG A 331 -26.81 -2.96 20.39
N GLU A 332 -25.82 -3.25 21.23
CA GLU A 332 -24.65 -2.40 21.44
C GLU A 332 -23.75 -2.33 20.21
N TYR A 333 -23.53 -3.47 19.55
CA TYR A 333 -22.82 -3.54 18.27
C TYR A 333 -23.51 -2.68 17.20
N LEU A 334 -24.84 -2.79 17.07
CA LEU A 334 -25.62 -2.02 16.08
C LEU A 334 -25.65 -0.51 16.37
N ARG A 335 -25.51 -0.06 17.61
CA ARG A 335 -25.39 1.38 17.93
C ARG A 335 -24.18 1.99 17.23
N HIS A 336 -23.05 1.28 17.24
CA HIS A 336 -21.77 1.70 16.67
C HIS A 336 -21.59 1.34 15.20
N PHE A 337 -22.32 0.35 14.68
CA PHE A 337 -22.21 -0.07 13.29
C PHE A 337 -22.86 0.96 12.34
N PRO A 338 -22.20 1.51 11.31
CA PRO A 338 -22.72 2.61 10.49
C PRO A 338 -24.10 2.37 9.87
N ALA A 339 -24.94 3.41 9.84
CA ALA A 339 -26.29 3.37 9.23
C ALA A 339 -26.20 3.32 7.69
N GLY A 340 -27.13 2.60 7.06
CA GLY A 340 -27.13 2.35 5.61
C GLY A 340 -26.17 1.25 5.16
N GLU A 341 -25.36 0.70 6.06
CA GLU A 341 -24.37 -0.33 5.74
C GLU A 341 -24.91 -1.75 5.98
N LYS A 342 -24.35 -2.70 5.22
CA LYS A 342 -24.70 -4.11 5.31
C LYS A 342 -23.79 -4.85 6.28
N LEU A 343 -24.40 -5.54 7.24
CA LEU A 343 -23.73 -6.45 8.17
C LEU A 343 -24.07 -7.91 7.85
N VAL A 344 -23.19 -8.80 8.26
CA VAL A 344 -23.36 -10.25 8.18
C VAL A 344 -23.33 -10.80 9.60
N LEU A 345 -24.39 -11.53 9.99
CA LEU A 345 -24.44 -12.29 11.23
C LEU A 345 -24.32 -13.76 10.87
N GLN A 346 -23.25 -14.39 11.33
CA GLN A 346 -22.89 -15.76 10.97
C GLN A 346 -22.84 -16.64 12.22
N ARG A 347 -23.21 -17.92 12.08
CA ARG A 347 -23.06 -18.90 13.15
C ARG A 347 -21.62 -18.93 13.67
N CYS A 348 -21.45 -18.92 15.00
CA CYS A 348 -20.15 -19.17 15.60
C CYS A 348 -19.80 -20.66 15.45
N VAL A 349 -18.96 -20.99 14.46
CA VAL A 349 -18.55 -22.38 14.20
C VAL A 349 -17.74 -22.92 15.40
N PRO A 350 -18.13 -24.06 16.01
CA PRO A 350 -17.54 -24.56 17.27
C PRO A 350 -16.19 -25.27 17.07
N TYR A 351 -15.48 -24.95 16.00
CA TYR A 351 -14.22 -25.57 15.64
C TYR A 351 -13.04 -24.68 16.03
N GLY A 352 -12.06 -25.23 16.74
CA GLY A 352 -10.88 -24.50 17.20
C GLY A 352 -9.85 -24.20 16.11
N GLY A 353 -9.75 -25.08 15.10
CA GLY A 353 -8.79 -24.92 14.00
C GLY A 353 -9.21 -23.82 13.03
N GLU A 354 -8.25 -23.03 12.56
CA GLU A 354 -8.46 -22.10 11.44
C GLU A 354 -7.45 -22.34 10.32
N ALA A 355 -7.95 -22.39 9.09
CA ALA A 355 -7.14 -22.56 7.89
C ALA A 355 -7.48 -21.52 6.82
N ALA A 356 -6.54 -21.27 5.93
CA ALA A 356 -6.74 -20.47 4.73
C ALA A 356 -6.20 -21.25 3.53
N ALA A 357 -7.09 -21.60 2.60
CA ALA A 357 -6.78 -22.31 1.38
C ALA A 357 -6.91 -21.35 0.19
N LEU A 358 -5.83 -21.15 -0.56
CA LEU A 358 -5.85 -20.38 -1.81
C LEU A 358 -6.11 -21.35 -2.97
N TYR A 359 -7.06 -21.02 -3.83
CA TYR A 359 -7.51 -21.87 -4.92
C TYR A 359 -7.44 -21.13 -6.25
N ALA A 360 -7.14 -21.86 -7.33
CA ALA A 360 -7.26 -21.37 -8.69
C ALA A 360 -7.74 -22.45 -9.67
N ARG A 361 -8.52 -22.03 -10.67
CA ARG A 361 -8.97 -22.85 -11.79
C ARG A 361 -9.00 -22.02 -13.06
N LEU A 362 -8.32 -22.49 -14.10
CA LEU A 362 -8.36 -21.83 -15.39
C LEU A 362 -9.78 -21.90 -15.99
N PRO A 363 -10.25 -20.85 -16.68
CA PRO A 363 -11.47 -20.91 -17.45
C PRO A 363 -11.46 -22.07 -18.46
N GLY A 364 -12.52 -22.88 -18.45
CA GLY A 364 -12.63 -24.08 -19.28
C GLY A 364 -11.92 -25.33 -18.73
N ALA A 365 -11.15 -25.24 -17.63
CA ALA A 365 -10.55 -26.42 -17.01
C ALA A 365 -11.59 -27.26 -16.26
N GLN A 366 -11.43 -28.58 -16.32
CA GLN A 366 -12.31 -29.54 -15.65
C GLN A 366 -12.19 -29.49 -14.12
N SER A 367 -11.01 -29.18 -13.58
CA SER A 367 -10.77 -29.04 -12.15
C SER A 367 -9.77 -27.91 -11.87
N GLY A 368 -9.86 -27.34 -10.67
CA GLY A 368 -8.89 -26.41 -10.11
C GLY A 368 -7.86 -27.10 -9.22
N ARG A 369 -7.00 -26.27 -8.60
CA ARG A 369 -5.95 -26.69 -7.69
C ARG A 369 -5.87 -25.74 -6.49
N LEU A 370 -5.41 -26.26 -5.37
CA LEU A 370 -4.92 -25.42 -4.28
C LEU A 370 -3.54 -24.85 -4.66
N LEU A 371 -3.30 -23.59 -4.32
CA LEU A 371 -2.03 -22.90 -4.54
C LEU A 371 -1.25 -22.70 -3.24
N SER A 372 -1.96 -22.67 -2.10
CA SER A 372 -1.35 -22.63 -0.78
C SER A 372 -2.36 -23.08 0.28
N LEU A 373 -1.85 -23.65 1.36
CA LEU A 373 -2.62 -23.92 2.58
C LEU A 373 -1.85 -23.36 3.77
N SER A 374 -2.54 -22.69 4.68
CA SER A 374 -1.95 -22.16 5.90
C SER A 374 -2.87 -22.35 7.09
N PHE A 375 -2.31 -22.58 8.28
CA PHE A 375 -3.05 -22.73 9.53
C PHE A 375 -2.75 -21.59 10.49
N ARG A 376 -3.74 -21.18 11.28
CA ARG A 376 -3.54 -20.23 12.37
C ARG A 376 -3.18 -20.98 13.65
N ALA A 377 -1.97 -20.80 14.14
CA ALA A 377 -1.45 -21.35 15.40
C ALA A 377 -0.85 -20.22 16.25
N ASP A 378 -1.25 -20.13 17.52
CA ASP A 378 -0.75 -19.12 18.48
C ASP A 378 -0.93 -17.66 18.01
N GLY A 379 -1.99 -17.38 17.25
CA GLY A 379 -2.23 -16.04 16.68
C GLY A 379 -1.41 -15.74 15.41
N HIS A 380 -0.55 -16.66 14.97
CA HIS A 380 0.25 -16.53 13.76
C HIS A 380 -0.16 -17.54 12.70
N TRP A 381 0.00 -17.18 11.43
CA TRP A 381 -0.24 -18.09 10.32
C TRP A 381 1.03 -18.84 9.97
N ARG A 382 0.90 -20.14 9.72
CA ARG A 382 2.01 -21.04 9.36
C ARG A 382 1.71 -21.77 8.05
N ASP A 383 2.75 -22.03 7.26
CA ASP A 383 2.63 -22.78 6.02
C ASP A 383 2.26 -24.22 6.35
N ALA A 384 1.23 -24.71 5.66
CA ALA A 384 0.64 -26.02 5.88
C ALA A 384 0.53 -26.79 4.56
N TRP A 385 1.34 -26.45 3.55
CA TRP A 385 1.25 -27.05 2.22
C TRP A 385 1.37 -28.58 2.23
N ARG A 386 2.21 -29.12 3.12
CA ARG A 386 2.37 -30.57 3.32
C ARG A 386 1.11 -31.32 3.77
N HIS A 387 0.08 -30.60 4.21
CA HIS A 387 -1.20 -31.15 4.65
C HIS A 387 -2.26 -31.06 3.55
N VAL A 388 -1.91 -30.63 2.34
CA VAL A 388 -2.79 -30.69 1.18
C VAL A 388 -2.85 -32.14 0.68
N THR A 389 -4.06 -32.67 0.58
CA THR A 389 -4.37 -34.00 0.08
C THR A 389 -5.28 -33.91 -1.15
N PRO A 390 -5.37 -34.97 -1.98
CA PRO A 390 -6.33 -35.03 -3.08
C PRO A 390 -7.78 -34.83 -2.63
N GLU A 391 -8.16 -35.34 -1.47
CA GLU A 391 -9.52 -35.27 -0.94
C GLU A 391 -9.90 -33.84 -0.53
N LEU A 392 -8.99 -33.15 0.18
CA LEU A 392 -9.18 -31.75 0.54
C LEU A 392 -9.24 -30.86 -0.71
N GLU A 393 -8.31 -31.06 -1.67
CA GLU A 393 -8.31 -30.30 -2.92
C GLU A 393 -9.61 -30.52 -3.70
N ALA A 394 -10.04 -31.78 -3.86
CA ALA A 394 -11.28 -32.11 -4.55
C ALA A 394 -12.51 -31.50 -3.87
N ARG A 395 -12.54 -31.46 -2.53
CA ARG A 395 -13.64 -30.83 -1.80
C ARG A 395 -13.67 -29.32 -1.99
N ILE A 396 -12.53 -28.63 -1.92
CA ILE A 396 -12.46 -27.18 -2.17
C ILE A 396 -12.79 -26.88 -3.65
N ASP A 397 -12.35 -27.72 -4.59
CA ASP A 397 -12.70 -27.59 -6.01
C ASP A 397 -14.21 -27.74 -6.23
N ALA A 398 -14.86 -28.71 -5.58
CA ALA A 398 -16.31 -28.89 -5.66
C ALA A 398 -17.06 -27.64 -5.17
N ILE A 399 -16.67 -27.08 -4.01
CA ILE A 399 -17.23 -25.84 -3.49
C ILE A 399 -17.00 -24.68 -4.47
N ALA A 400 -15.78 -24.52 -4.99
CA ALA A 400 -15.46 -23.45 -5.93
C ALA A 400 -16.22 -23.58 -7.26
N ARG A 401 -16.47 -24.80 -7.73
CA ARG A 401 -17.21 -25.08 -8.97
C ARG A 401 -18.72 -24.91 -8.84
N SER A 402 -19.27 -24.97 -7.63
CA SER A 402 -20.69 -24.67 -7.40
C SER A 402 -21.00 -23.17 -7.48
N MET A 403 -19.96 -22.34 -7.50
CA MET A 403 -20.04 -20.89 -7.63
C MET A 403 -19.97 -20.45 -9.09
N ARG A 404 -20.78 -19.47 -9.45
CA ARG A 404 -20.87 -18.97 -10.84
C ARG A 404 -19.61 -18.22 -11.24
N GLU A 405 -18.90 -18.73 -12.24
CA GLU A 405 -17.68 -18.10 -12.80
C GLU A 405 -16.61 -17.74 -11.74
N PHE A 406 -16.45 -18.60 -10.73
CA PHE A 406 -15.38 -18.49 -9.75
C PHE A 406 -14.13 -19.26 -10.21
N HIS A 407 -13.01 -18.55 -10.30
CA HIS A 407 -11.75 -19.07 -10.83
C HIS A 407 -10.56 -18.82 -9.92
N TYR A 408 -10.59 -17.81 -9.06
CA TYR A 408 -9.48 -17.51 -8.17
C TYR A 408 -9.97 -16.92 -6.85
N GLY A 409 -9.49 -17.47 -5.74
CA GLY A 409 -9.78 -16.86 -4.44
C GLY A 409 -9.30 -17.69 -3.28
N ARG A 410 -9.53 -17.15 -2.08
CA ARG A 410 -9.11 -17.73 -0.82
C ARG A 410 -10.32 -18.09 0.02
N PHE A 411 -10.32 -19.31 0.53
CA PHE A 411 -11.30 -19.86 1.45
C PHE A 411 -10.72 -19.82 2.86
N ARG A 412 -11.41 -19.15 3.79
CA ARG A 412 -11.11 -19.27 5.22
C ARG A 412 -12.01 -20.32 5.83
N LEU A 413 -11.38 -21.26 6.51
CA LEU A 413 -12.00 -22.45 7.03
C LEU A 413 -11.87 -22.47 8.56
N ARG A 414 -12.91 -22.92 9.22
CA ARG A 414 -12.87 -23.42 10.59
C ARG A 414 -12.96 -24.95 10.53
N PHE A 415 -12.12 -25.68 11.25
CA PHE A 415 -12.07 -27.14 11.13
C PHE A 415 -11.90 -27.86 12.47
N ALA A 416 -12.53 -29.02 12.63
CA ALA A 416 -12.57 -29.77 13.87
C ALA A 416 -11.20 -30.37 14.24
N SER A 417 -10.58 -31.08 13.29
CA SER A 417 -9.26 -31.69 13.43
C SER A 417 -8.51 -31.66 12.10
N LEU A 418 -7.19 -31.79 12.17
CA LEU A 418 -6.33 -31.81 10.99
C LEU A 418 -6.66 -33.00 10.08
N ASP A 419 -6.83 -34.19 10.65
CA ASP A 419 -7.12 -35.40 9.87
C ASP A 419 -8.45 -35.30 9.12
N ALA A 420 -9.49 -34.78 9.78
CA ALA A 420 -10.77 -34.56 9.13
C ALA A 420 -10.66 -33.52 8.01
N LEU A 421 -9.94 -32.42 8.25
CA LEU A 421 -9.69 -31.42 7.21
C LEU A 421 -8.96 -32.03 6.01
N MET A 422 -7.94 -32.85 6.24
CA MET A 422 -7.20 -33.57 5.20
C MET A 422 -8.09 -34.56 4.43
N GLN A 423 -9.16 -35.06 5.02
CA GLN A 423 -10.16 -35.87 4.30
C GLN A 423 -11.23 -35.02 3.61
N GLY A 424 -11.14 -33.69 3.72
CA GLY A 424 -12.15 -32.76 3.23
C GLY A 424 -13.42 -32.76 4.08
N GLU A 425 -13.37 -33.19 5.34
CA GLU A 425 -14.51 -33.35 6.23
C GLU A 425 -14.45 -32.43 7.45
N ASN A 426 -15.58 -32.29 8.16
CA ASN A 426 -15.71 -31.57 9.43
C ASN A 426 -15.03 -30.19 9.46
N PHE A 427 -15.21 -29.43 8.38
CA PHE A 427 -14.83 -28.03 8.28
C PHE A 427 -16.01 -27.18 7.81
N SER A 428 -15.91 -25.89 8.08
CA SER A 428 -16.87 -24.90 7.61
C SER A 428 -16.15 -23.68 7.03
N VAL A 429 -16.56 -23.28 5.83
CA VAL A 429 -16.13 -22.05 5.15
C VAL A 429 -16.80 -20.86 5.83
N ILE A 430 -15.99 -19.97 6.41
CA ILE A 430 -16.46 -18.79 7.14
C ILE A 430 -16.31 -17.49 6.34
N GLU A 431 -15.47 -17.49 5.30
CA GLU A 431 -15.23 -16.35 4.41
C GLU A 431 -14.63 -16.85 3.10
N ILE A 432 -15.06 -16.24 1.99
CA ILE A 432 -14.47 -16.42 0.66
C ILE A 432 -14.11 -15.03 0.13
N THR A 433 -12.90 -14.87 -0.37
CA THR A 433 -12.41 -13.64 -0.99
C THR A 433 -11.85 -13.94 -2.37
N GLY A 434 -12.05 -13.06 -3.35
CA GLY A 434 -11.48 -13.21 -4.69
C GLY A 434 -10.01 -12.77 -4.74
N VAL A 435 -9.69 -11.91 -5.71
CA VAL A 435 -8.31 -11.46 -5.97
C VAL A 435 -7.67 -10.73 -4.77
N THR A 436 -8.45 -10.09 -3.88
CA THR A 436 -7.90 -9.44 -2.66
C THR A 436 -7.38 -10.41 -1.61
N GLY A 437 -7.76 -11.69 -1.67
CA GLY A 437 -7.30 -12.74 -0.76
C GLY A 437 -5.77 -12.88 -0.71
N ARG A 438 -5.08 -12.28 -1.69
CA ARG A 438 -3.62 -12.14 -1.82
C ARG A 438 -2.94 -11.31 -0.72
N THR A 439 -3.69 -10.47 0.01
CA THR A 439 -3.10 -9.31 0.72
C THR A 439 -2.94 -9.42 2.23
N ASN A 440 -3.08 -10.60 2.86
CA ASN A 440 -2.69 -10.70 4.26
C ASN A 440 -1.19 -11.01 4.36
N PRO A 441 -0.37 -10.12 4.94
CA PRO A 441 1.06 -10.35 5.16
C PRO A 441 1.32 -11.38 6.28
N ASP A 442 0.28 -12.11 6.72
CA ASP A 442 0.37 -13.22 7.66
C ASP A 442 1.02 -14.45 7.00
N TRP A 443 2.23 -14.26 6.48
CA TRP A 443 3.06 -15.32 5.99
C TRP A 443 3.80 -15.92 7.16
N ASP A 444 3.97 -17.24 7.10
CA ASP A 444 4.84 -17.95 8.02
C ASP A 444 6.23 -17.29 8.01
N ALA A 445 6.63 -16.77 9.17
CA ALA A 445 7.91 -16.09 9.35
C ALA A 445 9.09 -16.99 8.97
N SER A 446 8.92 -18.31 8.97
CA SER A 446 9.93 -19.29 8.59
C SER A 446 10.19 -19.40 7.08
N VAL A 447 9.28 -18.93 6.21
CA VAL A 447 9.47 -19.02 4.75
C VAL A 447 10.48 -17.95 4.29
N PRO A 448 11.54 -18.30 3.52
CA PRO A 448 12.50 -17.35 2.99
C PRO A 448 11.86 -16.25 2.14
N LEU A 449 12.40 -15.02 2.20
CA LEU A 449 11.84 -13.87 1.48
C LEU A 449 11.77 -14.07 -0.04
N THR A 450 12.78 -14.71 -0.63
CA THR A 450 12.84 -15.05 -2.05
C THR A 450 11.67 -15.95 -2.47
N GLU A 451 11.39 -16.98 -1.68
CA GLU A 451 10.26 -17.88 -1.93
C GLU A 451 8.91 -17.17 -1.79
N ARG A 452 8.78 -16.23 -0.84
CA ARG A 452 7.57 -15.39 -0.74
C ARG A 452 7.34 -14.56 -1.99
N TYR A 453 8.38 -13.88 -2.48
CA TYR A 453 8.30 -13.12 -3.73
C TYR A 453 7.95 -14.01 -4.91
N ARG A 454 8.61 -15.17 -5.04
CA ARG A 454 8.30 -16.14 -6.10
C ARG A 454 6.83 -16.53 -6.10
N ARG A 455 6.29 -16.94 -4.94
CA ARG A 455 4.87 -17.30 -4.79
C ARG A 455 3.93 -16.16 -5.13
N LEU A 456 4.23 -14.93 -4.70
CA LEU A 456 3.39 -13.75 -4.98
C LEU A 456 3.42 -13.35 -6.47
N VAL A 457 4.56 -13.48 -7.14
CA VAL A 457 4.72 -13.26 -8.58
C VAL A 457 4.00 -14.35 -9.37
N ASP A 458 4.10 -15.61 -8.94
CA ASP A 458 3.38 -16.74 -9.53
C ASP A 458 1.85 -16.56 -9.40
N GLN A 459 1.37 -16.08 -8.25
CA GLN A 459 -0.04 -15.72 -8.07
C GLN A 459 -0.49 -14.63 -9.06
N GLN A 460 0.31 -13.57 -9.26
CA GLN A 460 0.00 -12.55 -10.28
C GLN A 460 -0.08 -13.18 -11.67
N ARG A 461 0.91 -14.00 -12.04
CA ARG A 461 0.92 -14.71 -13.32
C ARG A 461 -0.37 -15.49 -13.56
N ILE A 462 -0.82 -16.27 -12.55
CA ILE A 462 -2.04 -17.08 -12.61
C ILE A 462 -3.27 -16.19 -12.80
N ILE A 463 -3.41 -15.11 -12.04
CA ILE A 463 -4.57 -14.23 -12.12
C ILE A 463 -4.63 -13.53 -13.49
N PHE A 464 -3.50 -13.05 -14.03
CA PHE A 464 -3.44 -12.48 -15.37
C PHE A 464 -3.79 -13.52 -16.44
N LEU A 465 -3.33 -14.77 -16.29
CA LEU A 465 -3.67 -15.85 -17.22
C LEU A 465 -5.16 -16.21 -17.18
N ILE A 466 -5.78 -16.24 -16.00
CA ILE A 466 -7.23 -16.44 -15.85
C ILE A 466 -7.97 -15.28 -16.52
N GLY A 467 -7.57 -14.04 -16.24
CA GLY A 467 -8.16 -12.84 -16.84
C GLY A 467 -8.05 -12.85 -18.37
N GLU A 468 -6.91 -13.28 -18.93
CA GLU A 468 -6.73 -13.43 -20.37
C GLU A 468 -7.71 -14.43 -20.98
N LYS A 469 -7.85 -15.60 -20.35
CA LYS A 469 -8.81 -16.62 -20.80
C LYS A 469 -10.25 -16.14 -20.70
N ASN A 470 -10.60 -15.37 -19.67
CA ASN A 470 -11.92 -14.76 -19.56
C ASN A 470 -12.12 -13.65 -20.59
N ARG A 471 -11.08 -12.87 -20.92
CA ARG A 471 -11.12 -11.91 -22.03
C ARG A 471 -11.41 -12.61 -23.36
N ALA A 472 -10.74 -13.72 -23.64
CA ALA A 472 -10.99 -14.53 -24.83
C ALA A 472 -12.41 -15.14 -24.87
N ARG A 473 -13.05 -15.32 -23.72
CA ARG A 473 -14.46 -15.75 -23.59
C ARG A 473 -15.47 -14.60 -23.73
N GLY A 474 -15.01 -13.36 -23.94
CA GLY A 474 -15.86 -12.17 -24.14
C GLY A 474 -16.05 -11.28 -22.91
N PHE A 475 -15.41 -11.56 -21.77
CA PHE A 475 -15.48 -10.67 -20.60
C PHE A 475 -14.56 -9.46 -20.76
N ALA A 476 -15.08 -8.26 -20.48
CA ALA A 476 -14.31 -7.02 -20.59
C ALA A 476 -13.73 -6.59 -19.23
N PRO A 477 -12.42 -6.30 -19.13
CA PRO A 477 -11.83 -5.78 -17.90
C PRO A 477 -12.38 -4.40 -17.57
N GLN A 478 -12.40 -4.06 -16.28
CA GLN A 478 -12.96 -2.78 -15.85
C GLN A 478 -12.11 -1.60 -16.34
N GLY A 479 -12.80 -0.50 -16.66
CA GLY A 479 -12.18 0.78 -16.97
C GLY A 479 -11.55 1.43 -15.74
N TRP A 480 -10.58 2.31 -15.98
CA TRP A 480 -9.83 3.02 -14.95
C TRP A 480 -10.69 3.84 -13.97
N THR A 481 -11.74 4.47 -14.49
CA THR A 481 -12.67 5.28 -13.71
C THR A 481 -13.39 4.47 -12.63
N GLU A 482 -13.80 3.24 -12.95
CA GLU A 482 -14.48 2.34 -12.01
C GLU A 482 -13.54 1.80 -10.93
N ILE A 483 -12.25 1.63 -11.24
CA ILE A 483 -11.24 1.28 -10.25
C ILE A 483 -11.06 2.43 -9.26
N VAL A 484 -10.91 3.67 -9.75
CA VAL A 484 -10.75 4.84 -8.88
C VAL A 484 -11.97 5.01 -7.97
N LYS A 485 -13.19 4.89 -8.51
CA LYS A 485 -14.43 4.92 -7.71
C LYS A 485 -14.44 3.84 -6.64
N SER A 486 -14.07 2.61 -6.99
CA SER A 486 -14.01 1.47 -6.06
C SER A 486 -12.99 1.69 -4.94
N VAL A 487 -11.81 2.23 -5.26
CA VAL A 487 -10.76 2.57 -4.28
C VAL A 487 -11.22 3.68 -3.34
N VAL A 488 -11.83 4.75 -3.86
CA VAL A 488 -12.36 5.85 -3.05
C VAL A 488 -13.44 5.32 -2.11
N ARG A 489 -14.39 4.53 -2.62
CA ARG A 489 -15.45 3.91 -1.81
C ARG A 489 -14.88 3.02 -0.70
N GLN A 490 -13.86 2.21 -1.00
CA GLN A 490 -13.18 1.39 0.01
C GLN A 490 -12.47 2.22 1.08
N SER A 491 -11.84 3.33 0.72
CA SER A 491 -11.17 4.23 1.67
C SER A 491 -12.17 4.89 2.64
N GLN A 492 -13.38 5.20 2.16
CA GLN A 492 -14.46 5.75 2.98
C GLN A 492 -15.01 4.71 3.97
N PHE A 493 -15.14 3.45 3.54
CA PHE A 493 -15.59 2.35 4.40
C PHE A 493 -14.63 2.03 5.55
N ILE A 494 -13.32 1.99 5.29
CA ILE A 494 -12.30 1.68 6.32
C ILE A 494 -12.34 2.69 7.48
N ARG A 495 -12.74 3.94 7.22
CA ARG A 495 -12.82 5.00 8.24
C ARG A 495 -14.13 4.98 9.06
N ARG A 496 -15.16 4.26 8.60
CA ARG A 496 -16.52 4.33 9.16
C ARG A 496 -16.92 3.13 10.01
N TYR A 497 -16.21 2.01 9.90
CA TYR A 497 -16.53 0.82 10.68
C TYR A 497 -15.84 0.86 12.06
N PRO A 498 -16.50 0.34 13.11
CA PRO A 498 -15.89 0.22 14.43
C PRO A 498 -14.68 -0.72 14.38
N ALA A 499 -13.61 -0.39 15.10
CA ALA A 499 -12.43 -1.25 15.19
C ALA A 499 -12.84 -2.67 15.64
N SER A 500 -12.31 -3.70 14.97
CA SER A 500 -12.49 -5.08 15.39
C SER A 500 -11.82 -5.27 16.76
N ALA A 501 -12.59 -5.75 17.74
CA ALA A 501 -12.14 -6.02 19.10
C ALA A 501 -11.13 -7.17 19.18
#